data_AF-A0A3D0Y296-F1
#
_entry.id   AF-A0A3D0Y296-F1
#
_cell.length_a   1.000
_cell.length_b   1.000
_cell.length_c   1.000
_cell.angle_alpha   90.00
_cell.angle_beta   90.00
_cell.angle_gamma   90.00
#
_symmetry.space_group_name_H-M   'P 1'
#
loop_
_entity.id
_entity.type
_entity.pdbx_description
1 polymer ?
#
loop_
_entity_poly.entity_id
_entity_poly.type
_entity_poly.pdbx_seq_one_letter_code
_entity_poly.pdbx_strand_id
1 'polypeptide(L)'
;MNKNKKIHQNKLRGVFFMWKKFLLSICIVIILIIGIIIFNLYYKNSDNKTENENIIQNQIELSSQYVTDECINEWEDYSLTVQEEIREASQNLSDKDKTYIAKAEDDYIKIYYINNKNEEILYKVTDIAVQYLGKDDVEKLKQGIKVKGLQELNQLLEDFE
;
A
#
# COMPACT_ATOMS: atom_id res chain seq x y z
N MET A 1 35.91 -75.87 18.55
CA MET A 1 35.24 -74.80 19.31
C MET A 1 35.54 -73.40 18.74
N ASN A 2 35.13 -73.04 17.50
CA ASN A 2 35.27 -71.62 17.03
C ASN A 2 34.57 -71.25 15.68
N LYS A 3 33.38 -71.79 15.34
CA LYS A 3 32.62 -71.31 14.14
C LYS A 3 31.39 -70.46 14.52
N ASN A 4 30.67 -70.83 15.58
CA ASN A 4 29.46 -70.10 16.00
C ASN A 4 29.73 -68.72 16.62
N LYS A 5 30.91 -68.50 17.21
CA LYS A 5 31.29 -67.17 17.74
C LYS A 5 31.55 -66.15 16.63
N LYS A 6 32.05 -66.58 15.47
CA LYS A 6 32.42 -65.71 14.34
C LYS A 6 31.21 -65.19 13.55
N ILE A 7 30.15 -66.01 13.45
CA ILE A 7 28.90 -65.64 12.76
C ILE A 7 28.09 -64.63 13.59
N HIS A 8 28.06 -64.80 14.91
CA HIS A 8 27.37 -63.87 15.81
C HIS A 8 28.01 -62.47 15.83
N GLN A 9 29.34 -62.41 15.80
CA GLN A 9 30.11 -61.15 15.75
C GLN A 9 29.88 -60.36 14.45
N ASN A 10 29.73 -61.04 13.31
CA ASN A 10 29.51 -60.39 12.02
C ASN A 10 28.08 -59.83 11.86
N LYS A 11 27.07 -60.48 12.45
CA LYS A 11 25.67 -60.02 12.42
C LYS A 11 25.45 -58.76 13.28
N LEU A 12 26.13 -58.68 14.44
CA LEU A 12 26.12 -57.50 15.31
C LEU A 12 26.81 -56.27 14.69
N ARG A 13 27.88 -56.47 13.90
CA ARG A 13 28.58 -55.40 13.19
C ARG A 13 27.74 -54.76 12.06
N GLY A 14 26.90 -55.53 11.37
CA GLY A 14 26.03 -55.01 10.30
C GLY A 14 24.90 -54.11 10.80
N VAL A 15 24.26 -54.48 11.92
CA VAL A 15 23.20 -53.68 12.57
C VAL A 15 23.75 -52.36 13.12
N PHE A 16 24.95 -52.40 13.71
CA PHE A 16 25.63 -51.20 14.22
C PHE A 16 25.99 -50.21 13.10
N PHE A 17 26.29 -50.70 11.90
CA PHE A 17 26.62 -49.85 10.74
C PHE A 17 25.38 -49.17 10.13
N MET A 18 24.22 -49.84 10.11
CA MET A 18 22.96 -49.24 9.65
C MET A 18 22.42 -48.18 10.61
N TRP A 19 22.61 -48.36 11.92
CA TRP A 19 22.17 -47.38 12.93
C TRP A 19 22.98 -46.08 12.89
N LYS A 20 24.28 -46.14 12.57
CA LYS A 20 25.11 -44.94 12.38
C LYS A 20 24.64 -44.06 11.22
N LYS A 21 24.20 -44.66 10.11
CA LYS A 21 23.67 -43.93 8.96
C LYS A 21 22.32 -43.27 9.26
N PHE A 22 21.50 -43.93 10.09
CA PHE A 22 20.22 -43.40 10.56
C PHE A 22 20.43 -42.20 11.51
N LEU A 23 21.39 -42.30 12.43
CA LEU A 23 21.77 -41.19 13.33
C LEU A 23 22.38 -40.01 12.56
N LEU A 24 23.21 -40.27 11.55
CA LEU A 24 23.77 -39.21 10.70
C LEU A 24 22.66 -38.42 9.97
N SER A 25 21.63 -39.11 9.48
CA SER A 25 20.49 -38.47 8.82
C SER A 25 19.66 -37.61 9.78
N ILE A 26 19.48 -38.04 11.03
CA ILE A 26 18.77 -37.27 12.06
C ILE A 26 19.54 -35.98 12.39
N CYS A 27 20.88 -36.04 12.47
CA CYS A 27 21.71 -34.85 12.70
C CYS A 27 21.54 -33.79 11.60
N ILE A 28 21.40 -34.20 10.34
CA ILE A 28 21.22 -33.27 9.21
C ILE A 28 19.88 -32.52 9.32
N VAL A 29 18.80 -33.22 9.71
CA VAL A 29 17.48 -32.60 9.89
C VAL A 29 17.48 -31.57 11.03
N ILE A 30 18.18 -31.87 12.14
CA ILE A 30 18.31 -30.94 13.28
C ILE A 30 19.03 -29.65 12.88
N ILE A 31 20.09 -29.75 12.08
CA ILE A 31 20.84 -28.57 11.59
C ILE A 31 19.97 -27.66 10.72
N LEU A 32 19.11 -28.23 9.87
CA LEU A 32 18.19 -27.47 9.03
C LEU A 32 17.14 -26.70 9.87
N ILE A 33 16.58 -27.33 10.92
CA ILE A 33 15.61 -26.68 11.79
C ILE A 33 16.27 -25.52 12.57
N ILE A 34 17.49 -25.71 13.08
CA ILE A 34 18.23 -24.66 13.76
C ILE A 34 18.53 -23.48 12.81
N GLY A 35 18.88 -23.77 11.55
CA GLY A 35 19.11 -22.75 10.53
C GLY A 35 17.88 -21.88 10.26
N ILE A 36 16.69 -22.48 10.19
CA ILE A 36 15.42 -21.75 10.01
C ILE A 36 15.13 -20.83 11.20
N ILE A 37 15.39 -21.28 12.43
CA ILE A 37 15.18 -20.49 13.64
C ILE A 37 16.11 -19.28 13.67
N ILE A 38 17.40 -19.46 13.37
CA ILE A 38 18.38 -18.36 13.33
C ILE A 38 18.02 -17.37 12.22
N PHE A 39 17.60 -17.86 11.05
CA PHE A 39 17.17 -17.01 9.93
C PHE A 39 15.96 -16.13 10.30
N ASN A 40 14.95 -16.70 10.95
CA ASN A 40 13.78 -15.94 11.43
C ASN A 40 14.16 -14.89 12.49
N LEU A 41 15.09 -15.20 13.40
CA LEU A 41 15.57 -14.23 14.39
C LEU A 41 16.36 -13.08 13.76
N TYR A 42 17.16 -13.36 12.73
CA TYR A 42 17.91 -12.32 12.01
C TYR A 42 16.96 -11.38 11.25
N TYR A 43 15.97 -11.93 10.53
CA TYR A 43 14.98 -11.13 9.81
C TYR A 43 14.13 -10.28 10.75
N LYS A 44 13.69 -10.86 11.88
CA LYS A 44 12.90 -10.13 12.90
C LYS A 44 13.67 -8.99 13.57
N ASN A 45 15.00 -9.08 13.65
CA ASN A 45 15.84 -8.00 14.18
C ASN A 45 16.16 -6.91 13.14
N SER A 46 15.92 -7.15 11.85
CA SER A 46 16.14 -6.15 10.79
C SER A 46 15.06 -5.06 10.75
N ASP A 47 13.93 -5.26 11.42
CA ASP A 47 12.84 -4.27 11.54
C ASP A 47 12.95 -3.39 12.79
N ASN A 48 13.90 -3.66 13.69
CA ASN A 48 14.13 -2.82 14.87
C ASN A 48 15.07 -1.66 14.55
N LYS A 49 14.58 -0.74 13.73
CA LYS A 49 15.18 0.60 13.55
C LYS A 49 14.75 1.49 14.72
N THR A 50 15.12 1.10 15.93
CA THR A 50 14.79 1.80 17.18
C THR A 50 15.77 2.95 17.41
N GLU A 51 15.61 4.03 16.65
CA GLU A 51 16.10 5.38 17.04
C GLU A 51 15.37 6.52 16.30
N ASN A 52 14.15 6.29 15.79
CA ASN A 52 13.32 7.32 15.15
C ASN A 52 11.89 7.39 15.72
N GLU A 53 11.57 6.65 16.78
CA GLU A 53 10.20 6.59 17.32
C GLU A 53 9.86 7.85 18.15
N ASN A 54 10.83 8.43 18.86
CA ASN A 54 10.56 9.55 19.77
C ASN A 54 10.31 10.90 19.07
N ILE A 55 10.85 11.10 17.85
CA ILE A 55 10.61 12.33 17.08
C ILE A 55 9.30 12.25 16.30
N ILE A 56 8.94 11.05 15.81
CA ILE A 56 7.70 10.81 15.07
C ILE A 56 6.48 10.86 16.00
N GLN A 57 6.55 10.29 17.20
CA GLN A 57 5.43 10.31 18.17
C GLN A 57 5.01 11.74 18.54
N ASN A 58 5.95 12.63 18.81
CA ASN A 58 5.65 14.03 19.14
C ASN A 58 5.00 14.81 17.98
N GLN A 59 5.29 14.46 16.72
CA GLN A 59 4.62 15.08 15.56
C GLN A 59 3.24 14.48 15.29
N ILE A 60 3.05 13.18 15.54
CA ILE A 60 1.74 12.51 15.39
C ILE A 60 0.76 12.99 16.46
N GLU A 61 1.20 13.13 17.72
CA GLU A 61 0.36 13.59 18.83
C GLU A 61 -0.07 15.05 18.67
N LEU A 62 0.79 15.91 18.10
CA LEU A 62 0.41 17.29 17.77
C LEU A 62 -0.59 17.33 16.61
N SER A 63 -0.47 16.45 15.61
CA SER A 63 -1.35 16.41 14.42
C SER A 63 -2.73 15.82 14.72
N SER A 64 -2.80 14.74 15.51
CA SER A 64 -4.06 14.09 15.91
C SER A 64 -4.91 14.94 16.85
N GLN A 65 -4.34 15.97 17.46
CA GLN A 65 -5.10 16.96 18.24
C GLN A 65 -5.90 17.92 17.34
N TYR A 66 -5.48 18.14 16.09
CA TYR A 66 -6.19 19.01 15.12
C TYR A 66 -7.06 18.22 14.14
N VAL A 67 -6.70 16.97 13.85
CA VAL A 67 -7.50 16.06 13.02
C VAL A 67 -8.37 15.21 13.94
N THR A 68 -9.63 15.61 14.10
CA THR A 68 -10.60 14.84 14.88
C THR A 68 -10.98 13.55 14.12
N ASP A 69 -11.33 12.50 14.86
CA ASP A 69 -11.84 11.24 14.28
C ASP A 69 -13.05 11.49 13.35
N GLU A 70 -13.84 12.54 13.62
CA GLU A 70 -14.95 12.99 12.79
C GLU A 70 -14.50 13.42 11.38
N CYS A 71 -13.41 14.17 11.27
CA CYS A 71 -12.83 14.57 9.98
C CYS A 71 -12.31 13.37 9.19
N ILE A 72 -11.70 12.38 9.86
CA ILE A 72 -11.21 11.15 9.19
C ILE A 72 -12.39 10.30 8.69
N ASN A 73 -13.44 10.16 9.50
CA ASN A 73 -14.62 9.38 9.14
C ASN A 73 -15.41 10.01 7.98
N GLU A 74 -15.55 11.33 7.96
CA GLU A 74 -16.18 12.05 6.83
C GLU A 74 -15.37 11.87 5.54
N TRP A 75 -14.03 11.94 5.60
CA TRP A 75 -13.17 11.72 4.44
C TRP A 75 -13.23 10.27 3.94
N GLU A 76 -13.26 9.28 4.84
CA GLU A 76 -13.34 7.88 4.47
C GLU A 76 -14.70 7.55 3.84
N ASP A 77 -15.81 8.00 4.43
CA ASP A 77 -17.16 7.84 3.88
C ASP A 77 -17.33 8.56 2.53
N TYR A 78 -16.80 9.78 2.41
CA TYR A 78 -16.74 10.52 1.15
C TYR A 78 -15.91 9.77 0.08
N SER A 79 -14.76 9.21 0.44
CA SER A 79 -13.91 8.47 -0.50
C SER A 79 -14.56 7.16 -0.99
N LEU A 80 -15.36 6.51 -0.14
CA LEU A 80 -16.06 5.27 -0.45
C LEU A 80 -17.29 5.53 -1.31
N THR A 81 -18.09 6.54 -0.96
CA THR A 81 -19.24 6.98 -1.77
C THR A 81 -18.81 7.46 -3.15
N VAL A 82 -17.74 8.26 -3.25
CA VAL A 82 -17.16 8.65 -4.54
C VAL A 82 -16.65 7.44 -5.32
N GLN A 83 -16.00 6.47 -4.68
CA GLN A 83 -15.57 5.23 -5.36
C GLN A 83 -16.76 4.41 -5.88
N GLU A 84 -17.84 4.30 -5.12
CA GLU A 84 -19.04 3.60 -5.55
C GLU A 84 -19.76 4.32 -6.69
N GLU A 85 -19.89 5.66 -6.63
CA GLU A 85 -20.43 6.48 -7.72
C GLU A 85 -19.57 6.41 -8.99
N ILE A 86 -18.24 6.41 -8.84
CA ILE A 86 -17.30 6.20 -9.95
C ILE A 86 -17.45 4.79 -10.53
N ARG A 87 -17.63 3.76 -9.68
CA ARG A 87 -17.84 2.38 -10.12
C ARG A 87 -19.15 2.24 -10.90
N GLU A 88 -20.21 2.90 -10.47
CA GLU A 88 -21.49 2.93 -11.19
C GLU A 88 -21.42 3.73 -12.50
N ALA A 89 -20.65 4.83 -12.54
CA ALA A 89 -20.41 5.60 -13.77
C ALA A 89 -19.46 4.89 -14.76
N SER A 90 -18.53 4.07 -14.28
CA SER A 90 -17.52 3.38 -15.08
C SER A 90 -18.06 2.23 -15.92
N GLN A 91 -19.30 1.76 -15.67
CA GLN A 91 -19.86 0.65 -16.44
C GLN A 91 -20.22 0.99 -17.89
N ASN A 92 -20.12 2.25 -18.36
CA ASN A 92 -20.44 2.55 -19.78
C ASN A 92 -19.63 3.69 -20.46
N LEU A 93 -18.59 4.27 -19.86
CA LEU A 93 -17.77 5.29 -20.55
C LEU A 93 -16.28 5.06 -20.24
N SER A 94 -15.50 4.84 -21.31
CA SER A 94 -14.04 4.88 -21.26
C SER A 94 -13.58 6.22 -20.65
N ASP A 95 -12.52 6.25 -19.85
CA ASP A 95 -12.03 7.48 -19.21
C ASP A 95 -11.69 8.62 -20.20
N LYS A 96 -11.62 8.29 -21.51
CA LYS A 96 -11.51 9.25 -22.62
C LYS A 96 -12.79 10.04 -22.91
N ASP A 97 -13.95 9.54 -22.49
CA ASP A 97 -15.26 10.14 -22.80
C ASP A 97 -15.87 10.94 -21.65
N LYS A 98 -15.24 10.91 -20.48
CA LYS A 98 -15.64 11.71 -19.32
C LYS A 98 -15.26 13.18 -19.54
N THR A 99 -16.16 14.08 -19.19
CA THR A 99 -15.89 15.52 -19.14
C THR A 99 -15.63 15.91 -17.70
N TYR A 100 -14.49 16.57 -17.47
CA TYR A 100 -14.12 17.11 -16.17
C TYR A 100 -14.26 18.62 -16.14
N ILE A 101 -14.44 19.18 -14.95
CA ILE A 101 -14.48 20.62 -14.69
C ILE A 101 -13.51 20.94 -13.55
N ALA A 102 -12.53 21.81 -13.80
CA ALA A 102 -11.68 22.37 -12.76
C ALA A 102 -12.26 23.70 -12.26
N LYS A 103 -12.42 23.84 -10.94
CA LYS A 103 -12.98 25.03 -10.28
C LYS A 103 -12.12 25.48 -9.11
N ALA A 104 -12.01 26.79 -8.90
CA ALA A 104 -11.37 27.36 -7.73
C ALA A 104 -12.39 27.51 -6.60
N GLU A 105 -12.29 26.68 -5.56
CA GLU A 105 -13.24 26.62 -4.44
C GLU A 105 -12.50 26.27 -3.14
N ASP A 106 -12.84 26.95 -2.04
CA ASP A 106 -12.26 26.69 -0.71
C ASP A 106 -10.73 26.62 -0.72
N ASP A 107 -10.11 27.68 -1.25
CA ASP A 107 -8.65 27.89 -1.34
C ASP A 107 -7.87 26.95 -2.27
N TYR A 108 -8.50 25.90 -2.82
CA TYR A 108 -7.87 24.92 -3.71
C TYR A 108 -8.60 24.77 -5.05
N ILE A 109 -7.96 24.11 -6.02
CA ILE A 109 -8.65 23.67 -7.22
C ILE A 109 -9.38 22.35 -6.92
N LYS A 110 -10.69 22.32 -7.18
CA LYS A 110 -11.54 21.12 -7.13
C LYS A 110 -11.89 20.66 -8.53
N ILE A 111 -11.84 19.35 -8.72
CA ILE A 111 -12.16 18.68 -9.98
C ILE A 111 -13.48 17.96 -9.83
N TYR A 112 -14.38 18.22 -10.75
CA TYR A 112 -15.67 17.56 -10.87
C TYR A 112 -15.72 16.76 -12.16
N TYR A 113 -16.48 15.67 -12.22
CA TYR A 113 -16.89 15.06 -13.48
C TYR A 113 -18.39 15.24 -13.70
N ILE A 114 -18.81 15.30 -14.96
CA ILE A 114 -20.22 15.38 -15.32
C ILE A 114 -20.76 13.95 -15.51
N ASN A 115 -21.76 13.56 -14.74
CA ASN A 115 -22.40 12.27 -14.88
C ASN A 115 -23.41 12.24 -16.04
N ASN A 116 -24.04 11.08 -16.27
CA ASN A 116 -25.07 10.89 -17.31
C ASN A 116 -26.37 11.68 -17.09
N LYS A 117 -26.60 12.20 -15.87
CA LYS A 117 -27.71 13.09 -15.52
C LYS A 117 -27.34 14.58 -15.63
N ASN A 118 -26.13 14.88 -16.09
CA ASN A 118 -25.57 16.23 -16.18
C ASN A 118 -25.39 16.90 -14.80
N GLU A 119 -25.16 16.09 -13.76
CA GLU A 119 -24.81 16.55 -12.42
C GLU A 119 -23.28 16.56 -12.29
N GLU A 120 -22.76 17.55 -11.56
CA GLU A 120 -21.34 17.65 -11.24
C GLU A 120 -21.04 16.83 -9.98
N ILE A 121 -20.21 15.81 -10.11
CA ILE A 121 -19.79 14.96 -9.01
C ILE A 121 -18.34 15.29 -8.68
N LEU A 122 -18.06 15.61 -7.41
CA LEU A 122 -16.73 15.97 -6.96
C LEU A 122 -15.80 14.74 -7.05
N TYR A 123 -14.80 14.85 -7.92
CA TYR A 123 -13.86 13.80 -8.25
C TYR A 123 -12.59 13.88 -7.40
N LYS A 124 -12.03 15.09 -7.23
CA LYS A 124 -10.75 15.31 -6.53
C LYS A 124 -10.65 16.74 -6.01
N VAL A 125 -10.11 16.90 -4.81
CA VAL A 125 -9.56 18.18 -4.33
C VAL A 125 -8.05 18.13 -4.57
N THR A 126 -7.48 19.13 -5.24
CA THR A 126 -6.03 19.21 -5.47
C THR A 126 -5.34 19.94 -4.31
N ASP A 127 -4.01 19.84 -4.25
CA ASP A 127 -3.12 20.61 -3.37
C ASP A 127 -2.68 21.95 -3.99
N ILE A 128 -3.15 22.25 -5.21
CA ILE A 128 -2.87 23.51 -5.91
C ILE A 128 -3.69 24.63 -5.27
N ALA A 129 -3.02 25.45 -4.45
CA ALA A 129 -3.67 26.54 -3.74
C ALA A 129 -3.93 27.75 -4.67
N VAL A 130 -5.18 28.18 -4.72
CA VAL A 130 -5.69 29.27 -5.58
C VAL A 130 -4.96 30.58 -5.34
N GLN A 131 -4.49 30.82 -4.11
CA GLN A 131 -3.76 32.03 -3.73
C GLN A 131 -2.44 32.23 -4.48
N TYR A 132 -1.86 31.17 -5.06
CA TYR A 132 -0.60 31.24 -5.81
C TYR A 132 -0.82 31.41 -7.32
N LEU A 133 -2.08 31.40 -7.78
CA LEU A 133 -2.41 31.52 -9.19
C LEU A 133 -2.53 32.97 -9.65
N GLY A 134 -2.32 33.19 -10.95
CA GLY A 134 -2.58 34.46 -11.60
C GLY A 134 -4.06 34.82 -11.57
N LYS A 135 -4.39 36.11 -11.45
CA LYS A 135 -5.79 36.60 -11.40
C LYS A 135 -6.62 36.08 -12.57
N ASP A 136 -6.05 36.09 -13.77
CA ASP A 136 -6.72 35.64 -14.99
C ASP A 136 -7.07 34.14 -14.91
N ASP A 137 -6.21 33.32 -14.33
CA ASP A 137 -6.43 31.89 -14.19
C ASP A 137 -7.45 31.58 -13.09
N VAL A 138 -7.41 32.33 -11.99
CA VAL A 138 -8.44 32.27 -10.96
C VAL A 138 -9.81 32.64 -11.54
N GLU A 139 -9.89 33.64 -12.41
CA GLU A 139 -11.15 34.01 -13.08
C GLU A 139 -11.67 32.89 -13.99
N LYS A 140 -10.80 32.26 -14.79
CA LYS A 140 -11.18 31.11 -15.61
C LYS A 140 -11.65 29.93 -14.75
N LEU A 141 -10.95 29.63 -13.67
CA LEU A 141 -11.30 28.55 -12.73
C LEU A 141 -12.63 28.83 -12.01
N LYS A 142 -12.94 30.09 -11.68
CA LYS A 142 -14.26 30.46 -11.14
C LYS A 142 -15.40 30.23 -12.13
N GLN A 143 -15.14 30.39 -13.43
CA GLN A 143 -16.11 30.06 -14.49
C GLN A 143 -16.23 28.55 -14.73
N GLY A 144 -15.22 27.77 -14.32
CA GLY A 144 -15.12 26.34 -14.54
C GLY A 144 -14.48 26.01 -15.88
N ILE A 145 -13.27 25.44 -15.84
CA ILE A 145 -12.55 25.01 -17.04
C ILE A 145 -12.95 23.58 -17.37
N LYS A 146 -13.58 23.38 -18.53
CA LYS A 146 -14.02 22.05 -18.98
C LYS A 146 -12.98 21.40 -19.87
N VAL A 147 -12.66 20.14 -19.60
CA VAL A 147 -11.68 19.34 -20.36
C VAL A 147 -12.21 17.93 -20.59
N LYS A 148 -11.82 17.30 -21.71
CA LYS A 148 -12.30 15.97 -22.05
C LYS A 148 -11.22 14.92 -21.79
N GLY A 149 -11.55 14.00 -20.90
CA GLY A 149 -10.67 12.89 -20.54
C GLY A 149 -9.54 13.29 -19.60
N LEU A 150 -8.94 12.25 -19.01
CA LEU A 150 -7.94 12.43 -17.95
C LEU A 150 -6.63 13.06 -18.46
N GLN A 151 -6.28 12.85 -19.72
CA GLN A 151 -5.04 13.41 -20.29
C GLN A 151 -5.08 14.94 -20.36
N GLU A 152 -6.16 15.52 -20.90
CA GLU A 152 -6.30 16.98 -20.98
C GLU A 152 -6.42 17.60 -19.59
N LEU A 153 -7.08 16.90 -18.65
CA LEU A 153 -7.12 17.31 -17.25
C LEU A 153 -5.73 17.40 -16.64
N ASN A 154 -4.90 16.36 -16.80
CA ASN A 154 -3.56 16.36 -16.21
C ASN A 154 -2.68 17.47 -16.79
N GLN A 155 -2.76 17.71 -18.10
CA GLN A 155 -2.03 18.82 -18.74
C GLN A 155 -2.47 20.18 -18.19
N LEU A 156 -3.77 20.38 -17.99
CA LEU A 156 -4.29 21.59 -17.37
C LEU A 156 -3.76 21.79 -15.94
N LEU A 157 -3.64 20.72 -15.16
CA LEU A 157 -3.14 20.81 -13.78
C LEU A 157 -1.63 21.07 -13.73
N GLU A 158 -0.85 20.47 -14.64
CA GLU A 158 0.59 20.74 -14.76
C GLU A 158 0.89 22.22 -15.06
N ASP A 159 0.00 22.93 -15.78
CA ASP A 159 0.15 24.37 -16.03
C ASP A 159 -0.03 25.24 -14.76
N PHE A 160 -0.59 24.69 -13.69
CA PHE A 160 -0.86 25.38 -12.43
C PHE A 160 0.10 25.02 -11.28
N GLU A 161 0.96 24.01 -11.46
CA GLU A 161 2.00 23.58 -10.50
C GLU A 161 3.36 24.26 -10.76
#